data_AF-A0A8T0R4S2-F1
#
_entry.id   AF-A0A8T0R4S2-F1
#
_cell.length_a   1.000
_cell.length_b   1.000
_cell.length_c   1.000
_cell.angle_alpha   90.00
_cell.angle_beta   90.00
_cell.angle_gamma   90.00
#
_symmetry.space_group_name_H-M   'P 1'
#
loop_
_entity.id
_entity.type
_entity.pdbx_description
1 polymer ?
#
loop_
_entity_poly.entity_id
_entity_poly.type
_entity_poly.pdbx_seq_one_letter_code
_entity_poly.pdbx_strand_id
1 'polypeptide(L)'
;MLTHLCKDCSFTRASWDRLISWLHVGSLPPTTVTTTLKGWWKKCRAGFDKHNKSFFDDIIIYFWWNIWKERNRRTFNQVSKSEEEVALLTKEDFQQFSLAFS
;
A
#
# COMPACT_ATOMS: atom_id res chain seq x y z
N MET A 1 -11.59 -2.91 -14.20
CA MET A 1 -10.62 -4.02 -14.02
C MET A 1 -9.60 -3.72 -12.92
N LEU A 2 -8.93 -2.55 -12.91
CA LEU A 2 -8.04 -2.13 -11.80
C LEU A 2 -8.73 -1.97 -10.43
N THR A 3 -9.99 -1.53 -10.41
CA THR A 3 -10.76 -1.31 -9.17
C THR A 3 -10.99 -2.60 -8.37
N HIS A 4 -11.40 -3.69 -9.02
CA HIS A 4 -11.61 -4.98 -8.34
C HIS A 4 -10.32 -5.60 -7.79
N LEU A 5 -9.21 -5.43 -8.50
CA LEU A 5 -7.92 -5.94 -8.06
C LEU A 5 -7.38 -5.20 -6.82
N CYS A 6 -7.71 -3.92 -6.69
CA CYS A 6 -7.12 -3.02 -5.71
C CYS A 6 -8.00 -2.81 -4.47
N LYS A 7 -9.29 -2.51 -4.64
CA LYS A 7 -10.19 -2.14 -3.53
C LYS A 7 -10.95 -3.34 -2.94
N ASP A 8 -11.25 -4.34 -3.78
CA ASP A 8 -12.11 -5.48 -3.44
C ASP A 8 -11.33 -6.77 -3.17
N CYS A 9 -10.01 -6.77 -3.38
CA CYS A 9 -9.16 -7.91 -3.09
C CYS A 9 -8.87 -7.99 -1.58
N SER A 10 -9.32 -9.06 -0.94
CA SER A 10 -9.09 -9.31 0.50
C SER A 10 -7.60 -9.36 0.86
N PHE A 11 -6.78 -9.99 0.01
CA PHE A 11 -5.32 -10.05 0.16
C PHE A 11 -4.69 -8.65 0.19
N THR A 12 -5.02 -7.81 -0.80
CA THR A 12 -4.49 -6.45 -0.91
C THR A 12 -4.93 -5.61 0.28
N ARG A 13 -6.21 -5.70 0.69
CA ARG A 13 -6.73 -4.97 1.85
C ARG A 13 -6.02 -5.38 3.13
N ALA A 14 -5.90 -6.68 3.40
CA ALA A 14 -5.28 -7.16 4.63
C ALA A 14 -3.76 -6.93 4.68
N SER A 15 -3.10 -6.83 3.52
CA SER A 15 -1.69 -6.38 3.44
C SER A 15 -1.58 -4.88 3.74
N TRP A 16 -2.48 -4.07 3.17
CA TRP A 16 -2.54 -2.62 3.40
C TRP A 16 -2.81 -2.28 4.87
N ASP A 17 -3.83 -2.90 5.48
CA ASP A 17 -4.23 -2.64 6.86
C ASP A 17 -3.10 -2.96 7.86
N ARG A 18 -2.31 -4.00 7.60
CA ARG A 18 -1.10 -4.32 8.38
C ARG A 18 -0.03 -3.26 8.21
N LEU A 19 0.28 -2.88 6.97
CA LEU A 19 1.31 -1.90 6.66
C LEU A 19 1.05 -0.55 7.33
N ILE A 20 -0.17 -0.01 7.18
CA ILE A 20 -0.54 1.29 7.78
C ILE A 20 -0.54 1.25 9.30
N SER A 21 -0.92 0.12 9.90
CA SER A 21 -0.82 -0.11 11.35
C SER A 21 0.64 -0.05 11.82
N TRP A 22 1.55 -0.77 11.15
CA TRP A 22 2.97 -0.78 11.51
C TRP A 22 3.71 0.53 11.27
N LEU A 23 3.28 1.30 10.28
CA LEU A 23 3.82 2.63 9.99
C LEU A 23 3.17 3.73 10.85
N HIS A 24 2.25 3.36 11.75
CA HIS A 24 1.51 4.29 12.61
C HIS A 24 0.82 5.41 11.82
N VAL A 25 0.38 5.08 10.60
CA VAL A 25 -0.39 6.00 9.76
C VAL A 25 -1.78 6.11 10.37
N GLY A 26 -2.20 7.34 10.71
CA GLY A 26 -3.49 7.60 11.34
C GLY A 26 -4.68 7.06 10.55
N SER A 27 -5.87 7.08 11.17
CA SER A 27 -7.08 6.49 10.59
C SER A 27 -7.35 7.00 9.17
N LEU A 28 -7.12 6.14 8.18
CA LEU A 28 -7.46 6.40 6.79
C LEU A 28 -8.93 6.08 6.56
N PRO A 29 -9.64 6.85 5.72
CA PRO A 29 -10.99 6.50 5.34
C PRO A 29 -11.00 5.09 4.70
N PRO A 30 -12.02 4.25 4.97
CA PRO A 30 -12.13 2.95 4.32
C PRO A 30 -12.11 3.07 2.79
N THR A 31 -11.51 2.08 2.12
CA THR A 31 -11.44 2.02 0.64
C THR A 31 -12.82 1.98 -0.03
N THR A 32 -13.87 1.67 0.73
CA THR A 32 -15.28 1.65 0.30
C THR A 32 -15.93 3.04 0.20
N VAL A 33 -15.30 4.09 0.75
CA VAL A 33 -15.87 5.46 0.82
C VAL A 33 -15.94 6.15 -0.55
N THR A 34 -15.30 5.60 -1.58
CA THR A 34 -15.36 6.15 -2.94
C THR A 34 -15.44 5.05 -4.00
N THR A 35 -16.00 5.39 -5.16
CA THR A 35 -16.13 4.47 -6.30
C THR A 35 -14.81 4.20 -7.03
N THR A 36 -13.78 5.03 -6.83
CA THR A 36 -12.49 4.93 -7.54
C THR A 36 -11.30 5.02 -6.59
N LEU A 37 -10.25 4.23 -6.86
CA LEU A 37 -9.00 4.27 -6.10
C LEU A 37 -8.38 5.67 -6.05
N LYS A 38 -8.44 6.41 -7.17
CA LYS A 38 -7.97 7.81 -7.26
C LYS A 38 -8.77 8.73 -6.34
N GLY A 39 -10.08 8.55 -6.25
CA GLY A 39 -10.94 9.32 -5.34
C GLY A 39 -10.62 9.04 -3.87
N TRP A 40 -10.42 7.77 -3.52
CA TRP A 40 -10.01 7.36 -2.17
C TRP A 40 -8.65 7.95 -1.80
N TRP A 41 -7.65 7.81 -2.69
CA TRP A 41 -6.32 8.39 -2.48
C TRP A 41 -6.41 9.91 -2.23
N LYS A 42 -7.16 10.65 -3.06
CA LYS A 42 -7.32 12.09 -2.88
C LYS A 42 -7.93 12.44 -1.51
N LYS A 43 -8.88 11.64 -1.00
CA LYS A 43 -9.45 11.82 0.35
C LYS A 43 -8.43 11.51 1.45
N CYS A 44 -7.72 10.40 1.38
CA CYS A 44 -6.65 10.07 2.33
C CYS A 44 -5.61 11.20 2.40
N ARG A 45 -5.14 11.63 1.23
CA ARG A 45 -4.13 12.69 1.08
C ARG A 45 -4.59 14.04 1.63
N ALA A 46 -5.89 14.32 1.64
CA ALA A 46 -6.43 15.55 2.22
C ALA A 46 -6.31 15.60 3.75
N GLY A 47 -6.20 14.45 4.41
CA GLY A 47 -6.02 14.34 5.87
C GLY A 47 -4.59 14.58 6.36
N PHE A 48 -3.59 14.60 5.47
CA PHE A 48 -2.19 14.85 5.81
C PHE A 48 -1.84 16.33 5.61
N ASP A 49 -0.94 16.86 6.45
CA ASP A 49 -0.33 18.17 6.23
C ASP A 49 0.57 18.17 4.98
N LYS A 50 1.01 19.36 4.55
CA LYS A 50 1.82 19.51 3.32
C LYS A 50 3.10 18.67 3.35
N HIS A 51 3.74 18.50 4.50
CA HIS A 51 5.01 17.81 4.65
C HIS A 51 4.80 16.29 4.59
N ASN A 52 3.76 15.79 5.26
CA ASN A 52 3.41 14.36 5.35
C ASN A 52 2.66 13.81 4.14
N LYS A 53 2.20 14.67 3.21
CA LYS A 53 1.62 14.23 1.94
C LYS A 53 2.60 13.43 1.08
N SER A 54 3.87 13.84 1.07
CA SER A 54 4.94 13.13 0.33
C SER A 54 5.17 11.73 0.88
N PHE A 55 5.33 11.62 2.19
CA PHE A 55 5.42 10.36 2.93
C PHE A 55 4.25 9.40 2.61
N PHE A 56 3.01 9.90 2.60
CA PHE A 56 1.86 9.07 2.24
C PHE A 56 1.86 8.63 0.77
N ASP A 57 2.24 9.51 -0.15
CA ASP A 57 2.36 9.17 -1.57
C ASP A 57 3.43 8.09 -1.79
N ASP A 58 4.56 8.18 -1.08
CA ASP A 58 5.65 7.20 -1.16
C ASP A 58 5.19 5.82 -0.68
N ILE A 59 4.51 5.75 0.47
CA ILE A 59 3.93 4.48 0.98
C ILE A 59 3.02 3.84 -0.07
N ILE A 60 2.17 4.64 -0.73
CA ILE A 60 1.26 4.15 -1.77
C ILE A 60 2.06 3.56 -2.95
N ILE A 61 3.12 4.23 -3.39
CA ILE A 61 3.97 3.77 -4.49
C ILE A 61 4.64 2.43 -4.12
N TYR A 62 5.29 2.36 -2.96
CA TYR A 62 5.97 1.15 -2.50
C TYR A 62 5.01 -0.02 -2.27
N PHE A 63 3.82 0.26 -1.77
CA PHE A 63 2.78 -0.75 -1.58
C PHE A 63 2.31 -1.34 -2.92
N TRP A 64 1.94 -0.50 -3.89
CA TRP A 64 1.51 -1.00 -5.20
C TRP A 64 2.62 -1.74 -5.94
N TRP A 65 3.86 -1.28 -5.80
CA TRP A 65 5.02 -1.97 -6.32
C TRP A 65 5.17 -3.38 -5.74
N ASN A 66 5.03 -3.54 -4.43
CA ASN A 66 5.14 -4.84 -3.77
C ASN A 66 3.97 -5.78 -4.08
N ILE A 67 2.75 -5.27 -4.23
CA ILE A 67 1.61 -6.05 -4.72
C ILE A 67 1.85 -6.54 -6.14
N TRP A 68 2.40 -5.70 -7.01
CA TRP A 68 2.77 -6.10 -8.37
C TRP A 68 3.89 -7.16 -8.37
N LYS A 69 4.93 -6.99 -7.54
CA LYS A 69 6.00 -8.00 -7.35
C LYS A 69 5.45 -9.34 -6.88
N GLU A 70 4.52 -9.34 -5.91
CA GLU A 70 3.89 -10.56 -5.42
C GLU A 70 3.09 -11.28 -6.51
N ARG A 71 2.32 -10.54 -7.31
CA ARG A 71 1.58 -11.12 -8.43
C ARG A 71 2.52 -11.76 -9.44
N ASN A 72 3.60 -11.09 -9.80
CA ASN A 72 4.61 -11.67 -10.68
C ASN A 72 5.26 -12.91 -10.08
N ARG A 73 5.58 -12.89 -8.79
CA ARG A 73 6.16 -14.04 -8.09
C ARG A 73 5.23 -15.27 -8.17
N ARG A 74 3.92 -15.08 -7.96
CA ARG A 74 2.93 -16.15 -8.10
C ARG A 74 2.84 -16.69 -9.52
N THR A 75 2.87 -15.81 -10.52
CA THR A 75 2.73 -16.21 -11.92
C THR A 75 3.99 -16.87 -12.48
N PHE A 76 5.15 -16.24 -12.30
CA PHE A 76 6.41 -16.67 -12.95
C PHE A 76 7.22 -17.64 -12.11
N ASN A 77 7.16 -17.52 -10.77
CA ASN A 77 7.99 -18.34 -9.87
C ASN A 77 7.18 -19.41 -9.14
N GLN A 78 5.84 -19.40 -9.27
CA GLN A 78 4.94 -20.29 -8.53
C GLN A 78 5.13 -20.21 -7.00
N VAL A 79 5.62 -19.07 -6.51
CA VAL A 79 5.80 -18.81 -5.08
C VAL A 79 4.75 -17.79 -4.65
N SER A 80 4.06 -18.08 -3.56
CA SER A 80 3.14 -17.16 -2.90
C SER A 80 3.69 -16.74 -1.54
N LYS A 81 3.47 -15.48 -1.19
CA LYS A 81 3.67 -14.94 0.14
C LYS A 81 2.33 -14.61 0.78
N SER A 82 2.29 -14.69 2.10
CA SER A 82 1.16 -14.21 2.91
C SER A 82 1.02 -12.69 2.82
N GLU A 83 -0.14 -12.18 3.20
CA GLU A 83 -0.43 -10.75 3.28
C GLU A 83 0.54 -10.03 4.21
N GLU A 84 0.92 -10.70 5.29
CA GLU A 84 1.86 -10.18 6.28
C GLU A 84 3.28 -10.07 5.73
N GLU A 85 3.77 -11.10 5.04
CA GLU A 85 5.08 -11.04 4.39
C GLU A 85 5.14 -9.94 3.32
N VAL A 86 4.08 -9.74 2.54
CA VAL A 86 4.04 -8.66 1.54
C VAL A 86 4.00 -7.28 2.21
N ALA A 87 3.25 -7.13 3.30
CA ALA A 87 3.29 -5.91 4.10
C ALA A 87 4.69 -5.65 4.68
N LEU A 88 5.39 -6.71 5.12
CA LEU A 88 6.73 -6.59 5.70
C LEU A 88 7.75 -6.15 4.65
N LEU A 89 7.76 -6.82 3.49
CA LEU A 89 8.60 -6.43 2.36
C LEU A 89 8.35 -4.99 1.91
N THR A 90 7.08 -4.56 1.93
CA THR A 90 6.73 -3.17 1.60
C THR A 90 7.34 -2.20 2.60
N LYS A 91 7.25 -2.51 3.90
CA LYS A 91 7.81 -1.69 4.97
C LYS A 91 9.33 -1.61 4.86
N GLU A 92 9.99 -2.73 4.62
CA GLU A 92 11.45 -2.81 4.47
C GLU A 92 11.92 -2.01 3.25
N ASP A 93 11.30 -2.19 2.08
CA ASP A 93 11.63 -1.42 0.87
C ASP A 93 11.49 0.09 1.10
N PHE A 94 10.39 0.50 1.75
CA PHE A 94 10.12 1.90 2.07
C PHE A 94 11.17 2.49 3.04
N GLN A 95 11.52 1.74 4.09
CA GLN A 95 12.52 2.17 5.08
C GLN A 95 13.93 2.22 4.49
N GLN A 96 14.31 1.24 3.66
CA GLN A 96 15.59 1.24 2.97
C GLN A 96 15.73 2.44 2.04
N PHE A 97 14.68 2.79 1.30
CA PHE A 97 14.66 4.01 0.50
C PHE A 97 14.82 5.26 1.37
N SER A 98 14.07 5.36 2.46
CA SER A 98 14.19 6.51 3.37
C SER A 98 15.60 6.67 3.95
N LEU A 99 16.32 5.57 4.21
CA LEU A 99 17.69 5.59 4.72
C LEU A 99 18.74 5.87 3.63
N ALA A 100 18.47 5.48 2.38
CA ALA A 100 19.41 5.69 1.27
C ALA A 100 19.41 7.15 0.76
N PHE A 101 18.33 7.91 1.02
CA PHE A 101 18.15 9.27 0.54
C PHE A 101 17.96 10.30 1.67
N SER A 102 18.37 9.95 2.90
CA SER A 102 18.45 10.84 4.07
C SER A 102 19.78 11.57 4.17
#